data_AF-A0A7V8W599-F1
#
_entry.id   AF-A0A7V8W599-F1
#
_cell.length_a   1.000
_cell.length_b   1.000
_cell.length_c   1.000
_cell.angle_alpha   90.00
_cell.angle_beta   90.00
_cell.angle_gamma   90.00
#
_symmetry.space_group_name_H-M   'P 1'
#
loop_
_entity.id
_entity.type
_entity.pdbx_description
1 polymer ?
#
loop_
_entity_poly.entity_id
_entity_poly.type
_entity_poly.pdbx_seq_one_letter_code
_entity_poly.pdbx_strand_id
1 'polypeptide(L)'
;MTSEEARAQYNYLLTLCIRKEESFGPLAFAFLKEHDLDQIGLTPEEQFNLYMATAEVFATEPKRYIHKLECLQKANQILRRTQYANPELSRQLTQEIQKTSVEWDLYNEAMRATRTGAAPAGLEKQHIIVETDLPDYFLNTAQKRASSYYQQKFKLTKEAKTAQHFTGPGRRFEPENPSVHKEFAGACAPFMSARTGALHLMLPFDLKISRRPDDPLEAGLRIWYARMGYSFPLRYDLGKLISYYDDEVLDVPMDDPHLLFVSASPVKEADMGRVERPLPDDVPQEIGLARAFLDGINTLGPYVQIVCNFKIWFDASLMSLLIQGAPDLHEYGLEGAAGLLTRTYATEKIQAYAPSSHRPWQDGLSFNFVNMHLQLLPGVEKAVVPYNTPIFSVYPVLNWQGFRFDDARKLEQEL
;
A
#
# COMPACT_ATOMS: atom_id res chain seq x y z
N MET A 1 33.03 34.28 2.29
CA MET A 1 32.76 34.79 0.94
C MET A 1 33.07 36.28 0.96
N THR A 2 33.88 36.76 0.01
CA THR A 2 34.14 38.20 -0.17
C THR A 2 33.00 38.86 -0.95
N SER A 3 32.93 40.20 -0.96
CA SER A 3 31.90 40.93 -1.71
C SER A 3 32.01 40.70 -3.23
N GLU A 4 33.22 40.52 -3.75
CA GLU A 4 33.44 40.20 -5.16
C GLU A 4 32.97 38.78 -5.51
N GLU A 5 33.26 37.79 -4.64
CA GLU A 5 32.77 36.41 -4.80
C GLU A 5 31.24 36.35 -4.74
N ALA A 6 30.62 37.11 -3.85
CA ALA A 6 29.16 37.17 -3.73
C ALA A 6 28.49 37.74 -4.99
N ARG A 7 29.04 38.83 -5.56
CA ARG A 7 28.52 39.39 -6.82
C ARG A 7 28.77 38.49 -8.02
N ALA A 8 29.92 37.80 -8.07
CA ALA A 8 30.19 36.81 -9.10
C ALA A 8 29.16 35.66 -9.03
N GLN A 9 28.87 35.16 -7.84
CA GLN A 9 27.86 34.12 -7.61
C GLN A 9 26.45 34.61 -7.97
N TYR A 10 26.07 35.83 -7.58
CA TYR A 10 24.81 36.46 -7.98
C TYR A 10 24.65 36.54 -9.50
N ASN A 11 25.68 37.05 -10.20
CA ASN A 11 25.67 37.16 -11.66
C ASN A 11 25.58 35.80 -12.34
N TYR A 12 26.27 34.79 -11.79
CA TYR A 12 26.17 33.42 -12.26
C TYR A 12 24.73 32.89 -12.11
N LEU A 13 24.13 33.05 -10.94
CA LEU A 13 22.74 32.64 -10.68
C LEU A 13 21.76 33.34 -11.61
N LEU A 14 21.87 34.65 -11.81
CA LEU A 14 21.00 35.36 -12.76
C LEU A 14 21.22 34.93 -14.21
N THR A 15 22.44 34.56 -14.59
CA THR A 15 22.70 33.98 -15.92
C THR A 15 21.96 32.66 -16.09
N LEU A 16 21.96 31.79 -15.08
CA LEU A 16 21.17 30.55 -15.10
C LEU A 16 19.67 30.85 -15.18
N CYS A 17 19.18 31.85 -14.44
CA CYS A 17 17.79 32.28 -14.47
C CYS A 17 17.37 32.75 -15.88
N ILE A 18 18.16 33.61 -16.51
CA ILE A 18 17.87 34.14 -17.87
C ILE A 18 17.84 33.00 -18.90
N ARG A 19 18.72 32.00 -18.75
CA ARG A 19 18.76 30.80 -19.59
C ARG A 19 17.65 29.79 -19.28
N LYS A 20 16.86 30.02 -18.22
CA LYS A 20 15.82 29.10 -17.72
C LYS A 20 16.37 27.71 -17.40
N GLU A 21 17.60 27.66 -16.88
CA GLU A 21 18.24 26.41 -16.46
C GLU A 21 17.52 25.84 -15.24
N GLU A 22 17.16 24.55 -15.27
CA GLU A 22 16.44 23.89 -14.16
C GLU A 22 17.21 23.94 -12.83
N SER A 23 18.54 24.05 -12.91
CA SER A 23 19.43 24.13 -11.75
C SER A 23 19.35 25.45 -10.99
N PHE A 24 18.82 26.52 -11.60
CA PHE A 24 18.77 27.85 -10.97
C PHE A 24 18.00 27.85 -9.65
N GLY A 25 16.76 27.35 -9.63
CA GLY A 25 15.88 27.43 -8.45
C GLY A 25 16.51 26.83 -7.19
N PRO A 26 17.00 25.57 -7.22
CA PRO A 26 17.71 24.97 -6.08
C PRO A 26 19.00 25.70 -5.69
N LEU A 27 19.82 26.12 -6.64
CA LEU A 27 21.10 26.79 -6.36
C LEU A 27 20.90 28.19 -5.77
N ALA A 28 19.96 28.95 -6.31
CA ALA A 28 19.62 30.28 -5.81
C ALA A 28 19.03 30.20 -4.41
N PHE A 29 18.12 29.26 -4.16
CA PHE A 29 17.53 29.08 -2.83
C PHE A 29 18.54 28.62 -1.77
N ALA A 30 19.50 27.76 -2.13
CA ALA A 30 20.59 27.38 -1.23
C ALA A 30 21.46 28.60 -0.90
N PHE A 31 21.87 29.37 -1.90
CA PHE A 31 22.64 30.59 -1.71
C PHE A 31 21.94 31.60 -0.79
N LEU A 32 20.63 31.81 -1.00
CA LEU A 32 19.78 32.68 -0.19
C LEU A 32 19.63 32.22 1.27
N LYS A 33 19.76 30.92 1.56
CA LYS A 33 19.65 30.36 2.93
C LYS A 33 20.97 30.29 3.67
N GLU A 34 22.06 30.05 2.95
CA GLU A 34 23.37 29.81 3.54
C GLU A 34 24.12 31.10 3.92
N HIS A 35 23.71 32.25 3.39
CA HIS A 35 24.43 33.51 3.54
C HIS A 35 23.55 34.66 4.02
N ASP A 36 24.11 35.50 4.87
CA ASP A 36 23.55 36.82 5.17
C ASP A 36 23.94 37.79 4.03
N LEU A 37 22.97 38.10 3.17
CA LEU A 37 23.21 38.85 1.93
C LEU A 37 23.64 40.30 2.18
N ASP A 38 23.21 40.89 3.30
CA ASP A 38 23.63 42.23 3.71
C ASP A 38 25.12 42.21 4.13
N GLN A 39 25.56 41.17 4.85
CA GLN A 39 26.96 41.03 5.30
C GLN A 39 27.95 40.74 4.17
N ILE A 40 27.52 40.00 3.14
CA ILE A 40 28.36 39.71 1.96
C ILE A 40 28.33 40.85 0.92
N GLY A 41 27.60 41.94 1.18
CA GLY A 41 27.67 43.17 0.40
C GLY A 41 26.80 43.21 -0.86
N LEU A 42 25.74 42.40 -0.95
CA LEU A 42 24.74 42.54 -2.01
C LEU A 42 23.79 43.70 -1.72
N THR A 43 23.48 44.50 -2.73
CA THR A 43 22.56 45.64 -2.57
C THR A 43 21.12 45.18 -2.36
N PRO A 44 20.25 46.02 -1.77
CA PRO A 44 18.83 45.72 -1.67
C PRO A 44 18.17 45.34 -3.00
N GLU A 45 18.56 45.99 -4.10
CA GLU A 45 18.09 45.68 -5.46
C GLU A 45 18.55 44.29 -5.92
N GLU A 46 19.82 43.95 -5.70
CA GLU A 46 20.37 42.64 -6.05
C GLU A 46 19.64 41.52 -5.29
N GLN A 47 19.45 41.72 -3.98
CA GLN A 47 18.71 40.79 -3.13
C GLN A 47 17.24 40.65 -3.59
N PHE A 48 16.56 41.77 -3.84
CA PHE A 48 15.17 41.79 -4.31
C PHE A 48 15.02 41.00 -5.61
N ASN A 49 15.87 41.26 -6.60
CA ASN A 49 15.85 40.58 -7.89
C ASN A 49 16.07 39.07 -7.74
N LEU A 50 16.99 38.65 -6.88
CA LEU A 50 17.26 37.22 -6.65
C LEU A 50 16.09 36.52 -5.96
N TYR A 51 15.46 37.15 -4.96
CA TYR A 51 14.27 36.59 -4.31
C TYR A 51 13.09 36.47 -5.28
N MET A 52 12.84 37.49 -6.12
CA MET A 52 11.78 37.47 -7.11
C MET A 52 11.99 36.38 -8.16
N ALA A 53 13.19 36.33 -8.76
CA ALA A 53 13.54 35.30 -9.73
C ALA A 53 13.40 33.87 -9.16
N THR A 54 13.83 33.68 -7.91
CA THR A 54 13.71 32.38 -7.24
C THR A 54 12.23 32.01 -6.97
N ALA A 55 11.40 32.98 -6.61
CA ALA A 55 9.97 32.77 -6.38
C ALA A 55 9.22 32.37 -7.67
N GLU A 56 9.55 32.97 -8.81
CA GLU A 56 8.96 32.63 -10.11
C GLU A 56 9.24 31.18 -10.52
N VAL A 57 10.45 30.69 -10.30
CA VAL A 57 10.82 29.31 -10.66
C VAL A 57 10.09 28.26 -9.80
N PHE A 58 9.69 28.61 -8.57
CA PHE A 58 8.86 27.74 -7.74
C PHE A 58 7.37 27.81 -8.06
N ALA A 59 6.92 28.73 -8.94
CA ALA A 59 5.51 28.89 -9.26
C ALA A 59 4.90 27.70 -10.02
N THR A 60 5.72 26.86 -10.65
CA THR A 60 5.28 25.69 -11.42
C THR A 60 5.07 24.44 -10.57
N GLU A 61 5.49 24.44 -9.29
CA GLU A 61 5.46 23.26 -8.42
C GLU A 61 4.76 23.55 -7.08
N PRO A 62 3.47 23.16 -6.91
CA PRO A 62 2.71 23.40 -5.67
C PRO A 62 3.41 22.93 -4.38
N LYS A 63 4.13 21.80 -4.43
CA LYS A 63 4.93 21.29 -3.30
C LYS A 63 6.05 22.24 -2.82
N ARG A 64 6.44 23.22 -3.63
CA ARG A 64 7.48 24.22 -3.32
C ARG A 64 6.89 25.59 -2.96
N TYR A 65 5.56 25.72 -2.84
CA TYR A 65 4.94 27.01 -2.55
C TYR A 65 5.35 27.58 -1.19
N ILE A 66 5.70 26.75 -0.22
CA ILE A 66 6.28 27.22 1.04
C ILE A 66 7.59 28.00 0.83
N HIS A 67 8.45 27.55 -0.10
CA HIS A 67 9.68 28.28 -0.46
C HIS A 67 9.38 29.52 -1.30
N LYS A 68 8.38 29.45 -2.20
CA LYS A 68 7.91 30.63 -2.95
C LYS A 68 7.41 31.72 -1.99
N LEU A 69 6.60 31.37 -1.00
CA LEU A 69 6.10 32.29 0.02
C LEU A 69 7.25 32.91 0.82
N GLU A 70 8.24 32.11 1.24
CA GLU A 70 9.43 32.60 1.91
C GLU A 70 10.16 33.67 1.08
N CYS A 71 10.39 33.40 -0.21
CA CYS A 71 11.01 34.36 -1.13
C CYS A 71 10.18 35.63 -1.33
N LEU A 72 8.87 35.52 -1.56
CA LEU A 72 7.99 36.68 -1.75
C LEU A 72 7.88 37.56 -0.49
N GLN A 73 7.81 36.94 0.69
CA GLN A 73 7.79 37.67 1.96
C GLN A 73 9.09 38.44 2.19
N LYS A 74 10.24 37.82 1.89
CA LYS A 74 11.55 38.48 1.95
C LYS A 74 11.68 39.61 0.92
N ALA A 75 11.24 39.39 -0.32
CA ALA A 75 11.20 40.43 -1.35
C ALA A 75 10.35 41.64 -0.91
N ASN A 76 9.18 41.40 -0.31
CA ASN A 76 8.30 42.47 0.18
C ASN A 76 8.93 43.25 1.37
N GLN A 77 9.70 42.59 2.24
CA GLN A 77 10.45 43.25 3.32
C GLN A 77 11.56 44.15 2.77
N ILE A 78 12.28 43.67 1.74
CA ILE A 78 13.43 44.39 1.16
C ILE A 78 12.96 45.53 0.25
N LEU A 79 11.81 45.42 -0.40
CA LEU A 79 11.29 46.39 -1.38
C LEU A 79 11.40 47.85 -0.91
N ARG A 80 11.08 48.14 0.37
CA ARG A 80 11.14 49.50 0.94
C ARG A 80 12.55 50.10 0.98
N ARG A 81 13.59 49.27 0.93
CA ARG A 81 15.01 49.67 0.89
C ARG A 81 15.56 49.80 -0.53
N THR A 82 14.76 49.44 -1.54
CA THR A 82 15.17 49.48 -2.95
C THR A 82 14.68 50.76 -3.64
N GLN A 83 15.31 51.09 -4.77
CA GLN A 83 14.80 52.12 -5.68
C GLN A 83 13.48 51.71 -6.38
N TYR A 84 13.09 50.43 -6.33
CA TYR A 84 11.85 49.91 -6.91
C TYR A 84 10.62 50.18 -6.04
N ALA A 85 10.80 50.79 -4.86
CA ALA A 85 9.73 51.05 -3.91
C ALA A 85 8.59 51.88 -4.53
N ASN A 86 7.55 51.18 -4.96
CA ASN A 86 6.33 51.74 -5.53
C ASN A 86 5.11 51.09 -4.84
N PRO A 87 4.09 51.87 -4.43
CA PRO A 87 2.83 51.35 -3.91
C PRO A 87 2.18 50.26 -4.77
N GLU A 88 2.28 50.36 -6.10
CA GLU A 88 1.69 49.39 -7.02
C GLU A 88 2.40 48.03 -6.95
N LEU A 89 3.74 48.03 -6.97
CA LEU A 89 4.55 46.81 -6.85
C LEU A 89 4.37 46.15 -5.49
N SER A 90 4.27 46.95 -4.42
CA SER A 90 3.97 46.43 -3.08
C SER A 90 2.59 45.76 -3.00
N ARG A 91 1.59 46.35 -3.68
CA ARG A 91 0.25 45.74 -3.79
C ARG A 91 0.29 44.44 -4.57
N GLN A 92 1.00 44.38 -5.70
CA GLN A 92 1.16 43.17 -6.51
C GLN A 92 1.80 42.03 -5.72
N LEU A 93 2.89 42.30 -5.00
CA LEU A 93 3.54 41.32 -4.12
C LEU A 93 2.60 40.80 -3.02
N THR A 94 1.83 41.70 -2.41
CA THR A 94 0.85 41.32 -1.38
C THR A 94 -0.23 40.39 -1.96
N GLN A 95 -0.71 40.69 -3.18
CA GLN A 95 -1.67 39.85 -3.89
C GLN A 95 -1.07 38.49 -4.25
N GLU A 96 0.19 38.42 -4.71
CA GLU A 96 0.86 37.16 -5.01
C GLU A 96 1.10 36.30 -3.76
N ILE A 97 1.47 36.91 -2.63
CA ILE A 97 1.60 36.21 -1.34
C ILE A 97 0.25 35.62 -0.93
N GLN A 98 -0.83 36.42 -1.01
CA GLN A 98 -2.16 35.95 -0.66
C GLN A 98 -2.62 34.82 -1.59
N LYS A 99 -2.45 34.98 -2.91
CA LYS A 99 -2.79 33.95 -3.90
C LYS A 99 -2.00 32.66 -3.65
N THR A 100 -0.67 32.76 -3.51
CA THR A 100 0.19 31.59 -3.28
C THR A 100 -0.14 30.90 -1.95
N SER A 101 -0.53 31.65 -0.91
CA SER A 101 -0.98 31.08 0.37
C SER A 101 -2.27 30.27 0.19
N VAL A 102 -3.26 30.82 -0.50
CA VAL A 102 -4.52 30.11 -0.78
C VAL A 102 -4.28 28.86 -1.61
N GLU A 103 -3.47 28.95 -2.66
CA GLU A 103 -3.16 27.77 -3.49
C GLU A 103 -2.33 26.72 -2.72
N TRP A 104 -1.46 27.14 -1.79
CA TRP A 104 -0.73 26.25 -0.90
C TRP A 104 -1.65 25.54 0.09
N ASP A 105 -2.62 26.25 0.65
CA ASP A 105 -3.63 25.68 1.55
C ASP A 105 -4.50 24.66 0.79
N LEU A 106 -4.96 25.00 -0.41
CA LEU A 106 -5.68 24.07 -1.30
C LEU A 106 -4.84 22.84 -1.64
N TYR A 107 -3.54 23.02 -1.95
CA TYR A 107 -2.64 21.92 -2.20
C TYR A 107 -2.45 21.05 -0.94
N ASN A 108 -2.28 21.64 0.24
CA ASN A 108 -2.17 20.90 1.49
C ASN A 108 -3.46 20.16 1.84
N GLU A 109 -4.62 20.75 1.58
CA GLU A 109 -5.92 20.10 1.73
C GLU A 109 -6.06 18.91 0.78
N ALA A 110 -5.68 19.07 -0.48
CA ALA A 110 -5.68 18.00 -1.47
C ALA A 110 -4.68 16.88 -1.13
N MET A 111 -3.50 17.22 -0.59
CA MET A 111 -2.47 16.26 -0.17
C MET A 111 -2.73 15.63 1.20
N ARG A 112 -3.68 16.16 1.98
CA ARG A 112 -4.06 15.64 3.30
C ARG A 112 -4.91 14.38 3.27
N ALA A 113 -5.12 13.76 2.11
CA ALA A 113 -5.68 12.42 2.07
C ALA A 113 -4.85 11.48 2.99
N THR A 114 -5.48 11.06 4.09
CA THR A 114 -5.06 9.93 4.93
C THR A 114 -3.95 10.19 5.97
N ARG A 115 -4.00 11.29 6.74
CA ARG A 115 -3.39 11.32 8.10
C ARG A 115 -4.34 11.95 9.12
N THR A 116 -5.06 11.09 9.83
CA THR A 116 -5.60 11.27 11.20
C THR A 116 -6.39 12.56 11.50
N GLY A 117 -7.69 12.38 11.78
CA GLY A 117 -8.20 12.81 13.09
C GLY A 117 -9.13 14.02 13.18
N ALA A 118 -9.69 14.55 12.09
CA ALA A 118 -10.88 15.39 12.17
C ALA A 118 -11.60 15.36 10.82
N ALA A 119 -12.60 14.48 10.71
CA ALA A 119 -13.59 14.63 9.64
C ALA A 119 -14.30 15.98 9.83
N PRO A 120 -14.74 16.66 8.75
CA PRO A 120 -15.71 17.75 8.86
C PRO A 120 -16.86 17.27 9.75
N ALA A 121 -17.20 18.04 10.78
CA ALA A 121 -18.31 17.73 11.67
C ALA A 121 -19.59 17.57 10.83
N GLY A 122 -20.06 16.32 10.65
CA GLY A 122 -21.31 16.01 9.96
C GLY A 122 -21.30 14.88 8.94
N LEU A 123 -20.16 14.25 8.62
CA LEU A 123 -20.15 13.04 7.77
C LEU A 123 -19.70 11.83 8.59
N GLU A 124 -20.65 10.93 8.88
CA GLU A 124 -20.35 9.65 9.53
C GLU A 124 -19.38 8.84 8.64
N LYS A 125 -18.29 8.33 9.23
CA LYS A 125 -17.37 7.45 8.50
C LYS A 125 -18.13 6.20 8.08
N GLN A 126 -17.93 5.75 6.86
CA GLN A 126 -18.55 4.51 6.41
C GLN A 126 -17.93 3.31 7.16
N HIS A 127 -18.78 2.41 7.64
CA HIS A 127 -18.37 1.24 8.43
C HIS A 127 -18.30 0.01 7.54
N ILE A 128 -17.15 -0.68 7.59
CA ILE A 128 -16.98 -1.99 6.97
C ILE A 128 -16.81 -2.99 8.11
N ILE A 129 -17.82 -3.81 8.33
CA ILE A 129 -17.84 -4.73 9.47
C ILE A 129 -17.30 -6.08 9.03
N VAL A 130 -16.38 -6.63 9.82
CA VAL A 130 -15.72 -7.91 9.54
C VAL A 130 -16.16 -8.94 10.57
N GLU A 131 -16.61 -10.07 10.07
CA GLU A 131 -16.92 -11.28 10.82
C GLU A 131 -15.94 -12.37 10.37
N THR A 132 -15.13 -12.87 11.30
CA THR A 132 -14.11 -13.89 11.01
C THR A 132 -13.77 -14.68 12.27
N ASP A 133 -13.20 -15.86 12.07
CA ASP A 133 -12.77 -16.78 13.11
C ASP A 133 -11.34 -16.50 13.63
N LEU A 134 -10.62 -15.56 13.01
CA LEU A 134 -9.33 -15.04 13.48
C LEU A 134 -9.32 -13.48 13.51
N PRO A 135 -10.22 -12.85 14.28
CA PRO A 135 -10.47 -11.41 14.20
C PRO A 135 -9.27 -10.56 14.64
N ASP A 136 -8.59 -10.97 15.73
CA ASP A 136 -7.43 -10.23 16.23
C ASP A 136 -6.24 -10.31 15.26
N TYR A 137 -6.04 -11.49 14.65
CA TYR A 137 -5.00 -11.66 13.64
C TYR A 137 -5.29 -10.81 12.41
N PHE A 138 -6.43 -10.98 11.75
CA PHE A 138 -6.71 -10.30 10.48
C PHE A 138 -6.89 -8.79 10.63
N LEU A 139 -7.54 -8.31 11.69
CA LEU A 139 -7.82 -6.86 11.85
C LEU A 139 -6.67 -6.08 12.47
N ASN A 140 -5.71 -6.74 13.13
CA ASN A 140 -4.63 -6.07 13.85
C ASN A 140 -3.23 -6.61 13.50
N THR A 141 -2.93 -7.87 13.85
CA THR A 141 -1.58 -8.42 13.67
C THR A 141 -1.18 -8.42 12.19
N ALA A 142 -1.99 -8.98 11.31
CA ALA A 142 -1.76 -9.02 9.87
C ALA A 142 -1.54 -7.61 9.29
N GLN A 143 -2.33 -6.61 9.71
CA GLN A 143 -2.18 -5.23 9.22
C GLN A 143 -0.85 -4.60 9.64
N LYS A 144 -0.39 -4.86 10.87
CA LYS A 144 0.94 -4.44 11.35
C LYS A 144 2.06 -5.13 10.57
N ARG A 145 1.91 -6.43 10.31
CA ARG A 145 2.87 -7.21 9.53
C ARG A 145 2.93 -6.74 8.07
N ALA A 146 1.79 -6.49 7.43
CA ALA A 146 1.72 -5.93 6.07
C ALA A 146 2.38 -4.56 5.98
N SER A 147 2.11 -3.66 6.92
CA SER A 147 2.77 -2.36 6.98
C SER A 147 4.29 -2.50 7.12
N SER A 148 4.74 -3.42 7.98
CA SER A 148 6.17 -3.71 8.15
C SER A 148 6.80 -4.31 6.90
N TYR A 149 6.12 -5.25 6.24
CA TYR A 149 6.55 -5.88 4.98
C TYR A 149 6.77 -4.82 3.90
N TYR A 150 5.76 -3.98 3.64
CA TYR A 150 5.86 -2.95 2.60
C TYR A 150 6.87 -1.86 2.95
N GLN A 151 6.99 -1.51 4.23
CA GLN A 151 8.05 -0.60 4.66
C GLN A 151 9.42 -1.22 4.44
N GLN A 152 9.66 -2.46 4.83
CA GLN A 152 10.98 -3.09 4.61
C GLN A 152 11.32 -3.20 3.12
N LYS A 153 10.33 -3.51 2.30
CA LYS A 153 10.51 -3.71 0.86
C LYS A 153 10.69 -2.41 0.07
N PHE A 154 9.91 -1.38 0.37
CA PHE A 154 9.83 -0.17 -0.46
C PHE A 154 10.34 1.10 0.22
N LYS A 155 10.69 1.06 1.51
CA LYS A 155 11.21 2.26 2.20
C LYS A 155 12.55 2.66 1.63
N LEU A 156 12.60 3.90 1.16
CA LEU A 156 13.84 4.53 0.72
C LEU A 156 14.77 4.72 1.91
N THR A 157 16.05 4.40 1.69
CA THR A 157 17.11 4.77 2.63
C THR A 157 17.20 6.28 2.78
N LYS A 158 17.82 6.77 3.86
CA LYS A 158 17.98 8.20 4.06
C LYS A 158 18.82 8.81 2.94
N GLU A 159 19.82 8.07 2.48
CA GLU A 159 20.71 8.39 1.37
C GLU A 159 19.93 8.48 0.06
N ALA A 160 19.08 7.49 -0.25
CA ALA A 160 18.21 7.52 -1.43
C ALA A 160 17.20 8.68 -1.36
N LYS A 161 16.62 8.95 -0.19
CA LYS A 161 15.72 10.09 0.01
C LYS A 161 16.44 11.43 -0.18
N THR A 162 17.63 11.59 0.39
CA THR A 162 18.47 12.78 0.16
C THR A 162 18.87 12.88 -1.31
N ALA A 163 19.19 11.76 -1.96
CA ALA A 163 19.44 11.69 -3.40
C ALA A 163 18.22 12.10 -4.25
N GLN A 164 17.00 11.91 -3.76
CA GLN A 164 15.78 12.41 -4.41
C GLN A 164 15.56 13.92 -4.23
N HIS A 165 16.18 14.55 -3.23
CA HIS A 165 16.13 16.00 -3.05
C HIS A 165 17.19 16.68 -3.94
N PHE A 166 16.77 17.65 -4.76
CA PHE A 166 17.66 18.45 -5.63
C PHE A 166 18.47 19.52 -4.88
N THR A 167 18.49 19.48 -3.55
CA THR A 167 19.19 20.43 -2.68
C THR A 167 20.52 19.83 -2.21
N GLY A 168 21.62 20.59 -2.32
CA GLY A 168 22.95 20.21 -1.84
C GLY A 168 24.09 20.53 -2.83
N PRO A 169 25.34 20.25 -2.45
CA PRO A 169 26.50 20.49 -3.31
C PRO A 169 26.43 19.67 -4.62
N GLY A 170 27.11 20.14 -5.65
CA GLY A 170 27.11 19.55 -7.00
C GLY A 170 27.38 18.05 -6.96
N ARG A 171 26.44 17.26 -7.48
CA ARG A 171 26.53 15.80 -7.50
C ARG A 171 27.26 15.31 -8.74
N ARG A 172 28.04 14.25 -8.56
CA ARG A 172 28.66 13.53 -9.67
C ARG A 172 27.63 12.56 -10.28
N PHE A 173 27.70 12.37 -11.59
CA PHE A 173 26.90 11.36 -12.28
C PHE A 173 27.38 9.96 -11.84
N GLU A 174 26.52 9.24 -11.12
CA GLU A 174 26.82 7.92 -10.54
C GLU A 174 25.74 6.90 -10.95
N PRO A 175 25.67 6.52 -12.25
CA PRO A 175 24.64 5.62 -12.77
C PRO A 175 24.72 4.20 -12.18
N GLU A 176 25.88 3.82 -11.65
CA GLU A 176 26.13 2.50 -11.05
C GLU A 176 26.02 2.50 -9.52
N ASN A 177 25.52 3.58 -8.90
CA ASN A 177 25.36 3.64 -7.45
C ASN A 177 23.96 3.14 -7.05
N PRO A 178 23.82 1.86 -6.61
CA PRO A 178 22.52 1.28 -6.27
C PRO A 178 21.85 2.00 -5.08
N SER A 179 22.60 2.73 -4.25
CA SER A 179 22.05 3.53 -3.15
C SER A 179 21.39 4.83 -3.60
N VAL A 180 21.65 5.26 -4.84
CA VAL A 180 21.19 6.54 -5.44
C VAL A 180 20.18 6.29 -6.55
N HIS A 181 20.00 5.03 -6.98
CA HIS A 181 18.97 4.62 -7.93
C HIS A 181 17.59 5.09 -7.45
N LYS A 182 16.98 5.96 -8.27
CA LYS A 182 15.90 6.86 -7.85
C LYS A 182 14.54 6.19 -7.70
N GLU A 183 14.30 5.05 -8.35
CA GLU A 183 12.96 4.58 -8.64
C GLU A 183 12.87 3.05 -8.55
N PHE A 184 12.37 2.55 -7.41
CA PHE A 184 11.75 1.23 -7.38
C PHE A 184 10.25 1.44 -7.43
N ALA A 185 9.56 0.75 -8.35
CA ALA A 185 8.11 0.86 -8.52
C ALA A 185 7.41 0.62 -7.17
N GLY A 186 6.81 1.68 -6.61
CA GLY A 186 6.10 1.59 -5.34
C GLY A 186 6.69 2.33 -4.15
N ALA A 187 7.89 2.92 -4.24
CA ALA A 187 8.49 3.70 -3.16
C ALA A 187 7.89 5.11 -2.98
N CYS A 188 7.05 5.57 -3.92
CA CYS A 188 6.41 6.88 -3.81
C CYS A 188 5.26 6.88 -2.80
N ALA A 189 5.04 8.02 -2.14
CA ALA A 189 4.09 8.13 -1.03
C ALA A 189 2.65 7.70 -1.37
N PRO A 190 2.06 8.03 -2.55
CA PRO A 190 0.75 7.53 -2.94
C PRO A 190 0.66 6.00 -3.02
N PHE A 191 1.64 5.33 -3.64
CA PHE A 191 1.64 3.87 -3.73
C PHE A 191 1.87 3.21 -2.38
N MET A 192 2.74 3.79 -1.55
CA MET A 192 2.92 3.34 -0.16
C MET A 192 1.62 3.49 0.63
N SER A 193 0.94 4.63 0.52
CA SER A 193 -0.35 4.87 1.19
C SER A 193 -1.42 3.89 0.73
N ALA A 194 -1.51 3.61 -0.58
CA ALA A 194 -2.44 2.61 -1.12
C ALA A 194 -2.17 1.21 -0.56
N ARG A 195 -0.89 0.81 -0.49
CA ARG A 195 -0.51 -0.49 0.08
C ARG A 195 -0.75 -0.55 1.58
N THR A 196 -0.38 0.46 2.37
CA THR A 196 -0.54 0.40 3.82
C THR A 196 -1.96 0.72 4.31
N GLY A 197 -2.79 1.32 3.47
CA GLY A 197 -4.16 1.73 3.81
C GLY A 197 -5.24 0.70 3.47
N ALA A 198 -4.90 -0.35 2.70
CA ALA A 198 -5.79 -1.47 2.43
C ALA A 198 -5.82 -2.45 3.61
N LEU A 199 -6.88 -3.26 3.69
CA LEU A 199 -6.91 -4.40 4.59
C LEU A 199 -6.28 -5.62 3.91
N HIS A 200 -5.24 -6.18 4.50
CA HIS A 200 -4.50 -7.32 3.95
C HIS A 200 -4.94 -8.64 4.56
N LEU A 201 -5.08 -9.66 3.73
CA LEU A 201 -5.22 -11.04 4.14
C LEU A 201 -3.89 -11.76 3.93
N MET A 202 -3.46 -12.43 4.99
CA MET A 202 -2.15 -13.05 5.15
C MET A 202 -2.35 -14.39 5.85
N LEU A 203 -1.43 -15.33 5.66
CA LEU A 203 -1.46 -16.60 6.37
C LEU A 203 -0.42 -16.59 7.51
N PRO A 204 -0.76 -17.16 8.68
CA PRO A 204 0.14 -17.23 9.83
C PRO A 204 1.17 -18.37 9.74
N PHE A 205 1.22 -19.05 8.59
CA PHE A 205 2.12 -20.17 8.25
C PHE A 205 2.59 -20.03 6.80
N ASP A 206 3.62 -20.77 6.43
CA ASP A 206 4.07 -20.84 5.04
C ASP A 206 3.10 -21.68 4.24
N LEU A 207 2.74 -21.21 3.05
CA LEU A 207 1.93 -21.94 2.09
C LEU A 207 2.81 -22.37 0.92
N LYS A 208 2.69 -23.62 0.50
CA LYS A 208 3.33 -24.12 -0.71
C LYS A 208 2.31 -24.70 -1.66
N ILE A 209 2.37 -24.28 -2.93
CA ILE A 209 1.60 -24.86 -4.04
C ILE A 209 2.61 -25.42 -5.03
N SER A 210 2.43 -26.68 -5.47
CA SER A 210 3.32 -27.31 -6.44
C SER A 210 2.60 -28.26 -7.37
N ARG A 211 3.17 -28.47 -8.56
CA ARG A 211 2.77 -29.51 -9.51
C ARG A 211 3.36 -30.88 -9.18
N ARG A 212 4.31 -30.94 -8.24
CA ARG A 212 5.03 -32.17 -7.86
C ARG A 212 4.88 -32.46 -6.36
N PRO A 213 4.96 -33.73 -5.95
CA PRO A 213 4.84 -34.12 -4.54
C PRO A 213 6.08 -33.79 -3.69
N ASP A 214 7.18 -33.33 -4.31
CA ASP A 214 8.49 -33.22 -3.68
C ASP A 214 8.51 -32.24 -2.50
N ASP A 215 9.06 -32.64 -1.34
CA ASP A 215 9.27 -31.83 -0.12
C ASP A 215 8.02 -31.10 0.41
N PRO A 216 6.91 -31.80 0.74
CA PRO A 216 5.73 -31.16 1.31
C PRO A 216 6.05 -30.52 2.68
N LEU A 217 5.37 -29.42 3.00
CA LEU A 217 5.48 -28.79 4.32
C LEU A 217 4.82 -29.64 5.41
N GLU A 218 5.25 -29.46 6.67
CA GLU A 218 5.10 -30.47 7.71
C GLU A 218 3.71 -30.53 8.36
N ALA A 219 2.89 -29.48 8.26
CA ALA A 219 1.59 -29.44 8.94
C ALA A 219 0.47 -30.12 8.15
N GLY A 220 0.66 -30.38 6.86
CA GLY A 220 -0.30 -31.14 6.06
C GLY A 220 -0.12 -30.96 4.57
N LEU A 221 -0.78 -31.84 3.82
CA LEU A 221 -0.79 -31.88 2.36
C LEU A 221 -2.20 -32.21 1.88
N ARG A 222 -2.65 -31.49 0.85
CA ARG A 222 -3.87 -31.76 0.10
C ARG A 222 -3.55 -31.80 -1.39
N ILE A 223 -4.25 -32.66 -2.11
CA ILE A 223 -3.98 -32.94 -3.52
C ILE A 223 -5.25 -32.69 -4.32
N TRP A 224 -5.13 -32.08 -5.49
CA TRP A 224 -6.21 -31.93 -6.45
C TRP A 224 -5.75 -32.27 -7.85
N TYR A 225 -6.68 -32.81 -8.63
CA TYR A 225 -6.62 -32.71 -10.09
C TYR A 225 -7.32 -31.42 -10.51
N ALA A 226 -6.63 -30.52 -11.20
CA ALA A 226 -7.07 -29.15 -11.44
C ALA A 226 -6.80 -28.72 -12.90
N ARG A 227 -7.88 -28.59 -13.68
CA ARG A 227 -7.89 -28.08 -15.06
C ARG A 227 -9.00 -27.06 -15.25
N MET A 228 -8.92 -26.22 -16.28
CA MET A 228 -10.01 -25.29 -16.59
C MET A 228 -11.34 -26.02 -16.73
N GLY A 229 -12.35 -25.57 -15.98
CA GLY A 229 -13.70 -26.18 -15.96
C GLY A 229 -13.84 -27.49 -15.18
N TYR A 230 -12.78 -27.99 -14.54
CA TYR A 230 -12.85 -29.23 -13.75
C TYR A 230 -11.78 -29.28 -12.67
N SER A 231 -12.22 -29.45 -11.43
CA SER A 231 -11.38 -29.71 -10.28
C SER A 231 -11.92 -30.89 -9.48
N PHE A 232 -11.02 -31.74 -8.96
CA PHE A 232 -11.41 -32.90 -8.17
C PHE A 232 -10.39 -33.16 -7.05
N PRO A 233 -10.81 -33.28 -5.78
CA PRO A 233 -9.92 -33.56 -4.68
C PRO A 233 -9.42 -35.01 -4.70
N LEU A 234 -8.15 -35.19 -4.41
CA LEU A 234 -7.44 -36.47 -4.40
C LEU A 234 -6.79 -36.74 -3.04
N ARG A 235 -6.49 -38.01 -2.78
CA ARG A 235 -5.61 -38.46 -1.70
C ARG A 235 -4.50 -39.32 -2.29
N TYR A 236 -3.37 -39.39 -1.60
CA TYR A 236 -2.32 -40.36 -1.90
C TYR A 236 -2.37 -41.49 -0.88
N ASP A 237 -2.49 -42.73 -1.35
CA ASP A 237 -2.51 -43.91 -0.50
C ASP A 237 -1.81 -45.09 -1.16
N LEU A 238 -1.00 -45.83 -0.41
CA LEU A 238 -0.25 -47.02 -0.85
C LEU A 238 0.43 -46.88 -2.23
N GLY A 239 1.01 -45.71 -2.50
CA GLY A 239 1.72 -45.46 -3.76
C GLY A 239 0.86 -44.95 -4.91
N LYS A 240 -0.45 -44.77 -4.72
CA LYS A 240 -1.41 -44.41 -5.76
C LYS A 240 -2.22 -43.17 -5.41
N LEU A 241 -2.62 -42.44 -6.45
CA LEU A 241 -3.66 -41.41 -6.31
C LEU A 241 -5.02 -42.09 -6.26
N ILE A 242 -5.80 -41.71 -5.26
CA ILE A 242 -7.17 -42.17 -5.08
C ILE A 242 -8.11 -40.97 -4.98
N SER A 243 -9.37 -41.20 -5.32
CA SER A 243 -10.43 -40.24 -5.11
C SER A 243 -10.63 -39.96 -3.61
N TYR A 244 -10.82 -38.69 -3.25
CA TYR A 244 -11.03 -38.32 -1.86
C TYR A 244 -12.39 -38.79 -1.30
N TYR A 245 -13.39 -39.01 -2.16
CA TYR A 245 -14.77 -39.24 -1.72
C TYR A 245 -15.16 -40.72 -1.61
N ASP A 246 -14.66 -41.55 -2.51
CA ASP A 246 -15.02 -42.97 -2.63
C ASP A 246 -13.80 -43.91 -2.62
N ASP A 247 -12.60 -43.36 -2.37
CA ASP A 247 -11.32 -44.08 -2.30
C ASP A 247 -10.99 -44.89 -3.59
N GLU A 248 -11.65 -44.59 -4.73
CA GLU A 248 -11.36 -45.26 -5.98
C GLU A 248 -9.94 -44.93 -6.47
N VAL A 249 -9.20 -45.95 -6.88
CA VAL A 249 -7.86 -45.78 -7.45
C VAL A 249 -7.96 -45.14 -8.83
N LEU A 250 -7.27 -44.02 -9.01
CA LEU A 250 -7.28 -43.27 -10.25
C LEU A 250 -5.96 -43.48 -10.99
N ASP A 251 -6.05 -43.76 -12.29
CA ASP A 251 -4.90 -43.92 -13.18
C ASP A 251 -4.42 -42.54 -13.67
N VAL A 252 -3.86 -41.75 -12.74
CA VAL A 252 -3.29 -40.43 -13.02
C VAL A 252 -1.78 -40.49 -12.75
N PRO A 253 -0.93 -40.18 -13.74
CA PRO A 253 0.51 -40.21 -13.55
C PRO A 253 0.97 -39.03 -12.69
N MET A 254 2.03 -39.20 -11.90
CA MET A 254 2.51 -38.20 -10.93
C MET A 254 3.12 -36.95 -11.56
N ASP A 255 3.48 -37.01 -12.83
CA ASP A 255 3.97 -35.90 -13.64
C ASP A 255 2.86 -35.21 -14.44
N ASP A 256 1.59 -35.59 -14.20
CA ASP A 256 0.46 -34.93 -14.85
C ASP A 256 0.44 -33.43 -14.50
N PRO A 257 0.43 -32.53 -15.51
CA PRO A 257 0.52 -31.10 -15.29
C PRO A 257 -0.70 -30.51 -14.60
N HIS A 258 -1.79 -31.26 -14.45
CA HIS A 258 -3.00 -30.85 -13.76
C HIS A 258 -3.02 -31.23 -12.28
N LEU A 259 -2.04 -32.01 -11.80
CA LEU A 259 -1.90 -32.24 -10.36
C LEU A 259 -1.48 -30.96 -9.64
N LEU A 260 -2.09 -30.73 -8.49
CA LEU A 260 -1.73 -29.68 -7.55
C LEU A 260 -1.59 -30.27 -6.15
N PHE A 261 -0.43 -30.05 -5.57
CA PHE A 261 -0.05 -30.39 -4.21
C PHE A 261 0.02 -29.10 -3.40
N VAL A 262 -0.86 -28.95 -2.42
CA VAL A 262 -0.89 -27.79 -1.52
C VAL A 262 -0.54 -28.24 -0.12
N SER A 263 0.52 -27.67 0.43
CA SER A 263 1.01 -27.99 1.78
C SER A 263 1.23 -26.73 2.60
N ALA A 264 1.19 -26.87 3.92
CA ALA A 264 1.38 -25.77 4.86
C ALA A 264 2.41 -26.14 5.93
N SER A 265 3.20 -25.17 6.38
CA SER A 265 4.06 -25.34 7.56
C SER A 265 3.21 -25.28 8.84
N PRO A 266 3.76 -25.66 10.00
CA PRO A 266 3.19 -25.25 11.28
C PRO A 266 3.06 -23.72 11.35
N VAL A 267 2.12 -23.24 12.16
CA VAL A 267 1.95 -21.80 12.44
C VAL A 267 3.26 -21.21 12.97
N LYS A 268 3.68 -20.10 12.36
CA LYS A 268 4.90 -19.37 12.69
C LYS A 268 4.64 -18.00 13.32
N GLU A 269 3.44 -17.44 13.14
CA GLU A 269 3.04 -16.22 13.86
C GLU A 269 2.70 -16.55 15.32
N ALA A 270 3.31 -15.80 16.25
CA ALA A 270 3.06 -15.93 17.67
C ALA A 270 1.86 -15.07 18.12
N ASP A 271 1.64 -13.92 17.49
CA ASP A 271 0.66 -12.91 17.89
C ASP A 271 -0.72 -13.17 17.23
N MET A 272 -1.31 -14.35 17.47
CA MET A 272 -2.58 -14.77 16.84
C MET A 272 -3.83 -14.17 17.50
N GLY A 273 -3.74 -13.78 18.77
CA GLY A 273 -4.91 -13.37 19.56
C GLY A 273 -5.92 -14.51 19.71
N ARG A 274 -7.22 -14.21 19.68
CA ARG A 274 -8.28 -15.22 19.78
C ARG A 274 -8.45 -15.97 18.46
N VAL A 275 -8.40 -17.31 18.57
CA VAL A 275 -8.71 -18.24 17.48
C VAL A 275 -10.05 -18.90 17.78
N GLU A 276 -11.04 -18.65 16.96
CA GLU A 276 -12.40 -19.22 17.04
C GLU A 276 -12.61 -20.33 16.01
N ARG A 277 -11.63 -20.55 15.12
CA ARG A 277 -11.64 -21.64 14.15
C ARG A 277 -11.61 -22.99 14.88
N PRO A 278 -12.52 -23.93 14.55
CA PRO A 278 -12.45 -25.30 15.06
C PRO A 278 -11.13 -25.96 14.66
N LEU A 279 -10.43 -26.53 15.64
CA LEU A 279 -9.15 -27.21 15.42
C LEU A 279 -9.34 -28.72 15.52
N PRO A 280 -8.53 -29.52 14.80
CA PRO A 280 -8.45 -30.95 15.03
C PRO A 280 -7.92 -31.24 16.45
N ASP A 281 -8.54 -32.19 17.15
CA ASP A 281 -8.17 -32.57 18.52
C ASP A 281 -6.96 -33.52 18.59
N ASP A 282 -6.47 -34.00 17.44
CA ASP A 282 -5.42 -35.02 17.31
C ASP A 282 -4.00 -34.44 17.20
N VAL A 283 -3.85 -33.12 17.09
CA VAL A 283 -2.57 -32.44 16.86
C VAL A 283 -2.41 -31.17 17.70
N PRO A 284 -1.17 -30.71 17.97
CA PRO A 284 -0.93 -29.42 18.61
C PRO A 284 -1.54 -28.25 17.82
N GLN A 285 -1.83 -27.15 18.52
CA GLN A 285 -2.51 -25.98 17.95
C GLN A 285 -1.82 -25.42 16.69
N GLU A 286 -0.49 -25.41 16.69
CA GLU A 286 0.32 -24.86 15.59
C GLU A 286 0.16 -25.67 14.30
N ILE A 287 -0.03 -26.99 14.42
CA ILE A 287 -0.32 -27.87 13.29
C ILE A 287 -1.81 -27.86 12.97
N GLY A 288 -2.64 -27.92 14.01
CA GLY A 288 -4.10 -27.99 13.91
C GLY A 288 -4.71 -26.79 13.18
N LEU A 289 -4.20 -25.58 13.43
CA LEU A 289 -4.71 -24.39 12.72
C LEU A 289 -4.33 -24.41 11.24
N ALA A 290 -3.07 -24.70 10.89
CA ALA A 290 -2.65 -24.81 9.50
C ALA A 290 -3.44 -25.91 8.75
N ARG A 291 -3.65 -27.06 9.40
CA ARG A 291 -4.48 -28.15 8.88
C ARG A 291 -5.94 -27.75 8.71
N ALA A 292 -6.52 -27.02 9.65
CA ALA A 292 -7.90 -26.50 9.54
C ALA A 292 -8.06 -25.51 8.37
N PHE A 293 -7.02 -24.77 8.00
CA PHE A 293 -7.02 -23.98 6.75
C PHE A 293 -6.93 -24.89 5.52
N LEU A 294 -6.01 -25.86 5.50
CA LEU A 294 -5.85 -26.81 4.39
C LEU A 294 -7.11 -27.62 4.10
N ASP A 295 -7.82 -28.09 5.14
CA ASP A 295 -9.04 -28.88 4.98
C ASP A 295 -10.20 -28.05 4.42
N GLY A 296 -10.16 -26.73 4.60
CA GLY A 296 -11.10 -25.79 3.96
C GLY A 296 -10.70 -25.38 2.54
N ILE A 297 -9.54 -25.78 2.04
CA ILE A 297 -9.11 -25.42 0.67
C ILE A 297 -9.99 -26.15 -0.34
N ASN A 298 -10.30 -25.44 -1.42
CA ASN A 298 -10.90 -26.01 -2.61
C ASN A 298 -10.18 -25.52 -3.86
N THR A 299 -10.58 -26.00 -5.04
CA THR A 299 -10.04 -25.51 -6.31
C THR A 299 -11.17 -25.11 -7.26
N LEU A 300 -10.99 -23.98 -7.94
CA LEU A 300 -11.85 -23.51 -9.04
C LEU A 300 -11.03 -23.56 -10.32
N GLY A 301 -11.10 -24.69 -11.01
CA GLY A 301 -10.17 -24.99 -12.09
C GLY A 301 -8.71 -24.92 -11.60
N PRO A 302 -7.82 -24.11 -12.19
CA PRO A 302 -6.43 -24.01 -11.77
C PRO A 302 -6.20 -23.16 -10.52
N TYR A 303 -7.22 -22.43 -10.03
CA TYR A 303 -7.10 -21.60 -8.84
C TYR A 303 -7.30 -22.43 -7.57
N VAL A 304 -6.34 -22.35 -6.65
CA VAL A 304 -6.45 -22.81 -5.26
C VAL A 304 -7.21 -21.76 -4.47
N GLN A 305 -8.41 -22.10 -4.00
CA GLN A 305 -9.26 -21.28 -3.15
C GLN A 305 -8.96 -21.58 -1.68
N ILE A 306 -8.39 -20.60 -0.96
CA ILE A 306 -8.13 -20.69 0.48
C ILE A 306 -9.24 -19.97 1.23
N VAL A 307 -9.98 -20.73 2.03
CA VAL A 307 -11.12 -20.23 2.80
C VAL A 307 -10.65 -19.62 4.13
N CYS A 308 -10.75 -18.31 4.21
CA CYS A 308 -10.31 -17.54 5.37
C CYS A 308 -11.42 -17.31 6.41
N ASN A 309 -12.64 -17.79 6.17
CA ASN A 309 -13.83 -17.44 6.94
C ASN A 309 -13.93 -15.92 7.16
N PHE A 310 -13.59 -15.14 6.13
CA PHE A 310 -13.49 -13.69 6.22
C PHE A 310 -14.72 -13.07 5.56
N LYS A 311 -15.73 -12.73 6.36
CA LYS A 311 -16.99 -12.17 5.89
C LYS A 311 -17.00 -10.66 6.12
N ILE A 312 -17.28 -9.91 5.06
CA ILE A 312 -17.30 -8.45 5.10
C ILE A 312 -18.72 -7.97 4.85
N TRP A 313 -19.22 -7.11 5.73
CA TRP A 313 -20.50 -6.41 5.66
C TRP A 313 -20.28 -4.92 5.39
N PHE A 314 -21.04 -4.36 4.45
CA PHE A 314 -20.94 -2.95 4.05
C PHE A 314 -22.22 -2.49 3.36
N ASP A 315 -22.44 -1.18 3.32
CA ASP A 315 -23.53 -0.58 2.54
C ASP A 315 -23.13 -0.50 1.06
N ALA A 316 -23.71 -1.40 0.25
CA ALA A 316 -23.44 -1.48 -1.18
C ALA A 316 -24.04 -0.30 -2.00
N SER A 317 -24.90 0.52 -1.39
CA SER A 317 -25.38 1.76 -2.00
C SER A 317 -24.36 2.91 -1.88
N LEU A 318 -23.45 2.81 -0.90
CA LEU A 318 -22.48 3.86 -0.56
C LEU A 318 -21.04 3.52 -0.97
N MET A 319 -20.70 2.23 -1.10
CA MET A 319 -19.36 1.82 -1.53
C MET A 319 -19.34 0.51 -2.33
N SER A 320 -18.23 0.30 -3.03
CA SER A 320 -17.86 -1.00 -3.58
C SER A 320 -16.52 -1.45 -3.00
N LEU A 321 -16.29 -2.76 -2.92
CA LEU A 321 -15.02 -3.31 -2.44
C LEU A 321 -14.32 -4.02 -3.61
N LEU A 322 -13.07 -3.64 -3.89
CA LEU A 322 -12.19 -4.33 -4.82
C LEU A 322 -11.34 -5.31 -4.02
N ILE A 323 -11.31 -6.56 -4.49
CA ILE A 323 -10.41 -7.58 -3.95
C ILE A 323 -9.43 -7.96 -5.03
N GLN A 324 -8.16 -7.97 -4.67
CA GLN A 324 -7.10 -8.35 -5.58
C GLN A 324 -5.99 -9.09 -4.84
N GLY A 325 -5.34 -10.01 -5.56
CA GLY A 325 -4.05 -10.54 -5.15
C GLY A 325 -3.06 -9.40 -4.90
N ALA A 326 -2.19 -9.60 -3.91
CA ALA A 326 -1.14 -8.66 -3.62
C ALA A 326 -0.23 -8.51 -4.86
N PRO A 327 0.20 -7.27 -5.18
CA PRO A 327 0.98 -7.01 -6.40
C PRO A 327 2.28 -7.82 -6.44
N ASP A 328 2.78 -8.22 -5.28
CA ASP A 328 4.06 -8.90 -5.11
C ASP A 328 3.96 -10.44 -5.23
N LEU A 329 2.76 -11.00 -5.39
CA LEU A 329 2.57 -12.47 -5.49
C LEU A 329 3.41 -13.10 -6.61
N HIS A 330 3.64 -12.35 -7.69
CA HIS A 330 4.41 -12.82 -8.83
C HIS A 330 5.87 -13.16 -8.47
N GLU A 331 6.44 -12.50 -7.47
CA GLU A 331 7.79 -12.79 -6.96
C GLU A 331 7.88 -14.16 -6.28
N TYR A 332 6.74 -14.67 -5.80
CA TYR A 332 6.62 -15.99 -5.19
C TYR A 332 6.14 -17.04 -6.20
N GLY A 333 6.02 -16.71 -7.48
CA GLY A 333 5.56 -17.62 -8.53
C GLY A 333 4.04 -17.77 -8.62
N LEU A 334 3.29 -16.85 -8.03
CA LEU A 334 1.82 -16.89 -7.98
C LEU A 334 1.18 -15.68 -8.64
N GLU A 335 -0.03 -15.90 -9.15
CA GLU A 335 -1.00 -14.85 -9.44
C GLU A 335 -2.23 -15.03 -8.55
N GLY A 336 -2.83 -13.90 -8.16
CA GLY A 336 -4.07 -13.89 -7.39
C GLY A 336 -5.22 -13.40 -8.27
N ALA A 337 -6.39 -14.03 -8.17
CA ALA A 337 -7.59 -13.51 -8.85
C ALA A 337 -7.92 -12.09 -8.35
N ALA A 338 -8.49 -11.28 -9.23
CA ALA A 338 -8.94 -9.94 -8.91
C ALA A 338 -10.38 -9.73 -9.38
N GLY A 339 -11.16 -8.96 -8.62
CA GLY A 339 -12.55 -8.69 -8.95
C GLY A 339 -13.20 -7.67 -8.02
N LEU A 340 -14.18 -6.95 -8.58
CA LEU A 340 -15.09 -6.13 -7.78
C LEU A 340 -16.11 -7.03 -7.08
N LEU A 341 -16.27 -6.84 -5.77
CA LEU A 341 -17.34 -7.47 -5.01
C LEU A 341 -18.66 -6.77 -5.29
N THR A 342 -19.33 -7.15 -6.39
CA THR A 342 -20.66 -6.62 -6.73
C THR A 342 -21.82 -7.48 -6.22
N ARG A 343 -21.51 -8.65 -5.64
CA ARG A 343 -22.36 -9.67 -4.95
C ARG A 343 -21.80 -11.03 -5.35
N THR A 344 -20.97 -11.61 -4.50
CA THR A 344 -20.40 -12.94 -4.71
C THR A 344 -21.07 -13.93 -3.77
N TYR A 345 -21.80 -14.88 -4.36
CA TYR A 345 -22.24 -16.09 -3.69
C TYR A 345 -21.00 -16.95 -3.42
N ALA A 346 -20.84 -17.42 -2.20
CA ALA A 346 -19.79 -18.32 -1.76
C ALA A 346 -20.19 -19.74 -2.12
N THR A 347 -19.15 -20.55 -2.25
CA THR A 347 -19.24 -21.97 -2.57
C THR A 347 -19.48 -22.85 -1.35
N GLU A 348 -19.58 -22.28 -0.14
CA GLU A 348 -19.85 -23.02 1.09
C GLU A 348 -21.34 -23.38 1.30
N LYS A 349 -21.57 -24.42 2.11
CA LYS A 349 -22.89 -24.98 2.41
C LYS A 349 -23.85 -23.91 2.95
N ILE A 350 -25.14 -24.11 2.68
CA ILE A 350 -26.28 -23.26 3.05
C ILE A 350 -26.23 -22.76 4.50
N GLN A 351 -25.61 -23.46 5.45
CA GLN A 351 -25.50 -23.04 6.85
C GLN A 351 -24.68 -21.76 7.08
N ALA A 352 -23.69 -21.45 6.24
CA ALA A 352 -22.96 -20.17 6.28
C ALA A 352 -23.79 -18.98 5.72
N TYR A 353 -24.84 -19.31 4.96
CA TYR A 353 -25.85 -18.39 4.40
C TYR A 353 -27.16 -18.34 5.19
N ALA A 354 -27.43 -19.40 5.96
CA ALA A 354 -28.60 -19.50 6.80
C ALA A 354 -28.48 -18.44 7.89
N PRO A 355 -29.59 -17.82 8.31
CA PRO A 355 -29.58 -16.78 9.31
C PRO A 355 -29.23 -17.41 10.66
N SER A 356 -27.93 -17.59 10.93
CA SER A 356 -27.42 -17.73 12.28
C SER A 356 -27.57 -16.35 12.92
N SER A 357 -28.78 -16.10 13.40
CA SER A 357 -29.29 -14.87 14.03
C SER A 357 -29.19 -13.60 13.17
N HIS A 358 -30.32 -13.13 12.64
CA HIS A 358 -30.46 -11.77 12.13
C HIS A 358 -30.08 -10.78 13.26
N ARG A 359 -28.87 -10.22 13.21
CA ARG A 359 -28.40 -9.25 14.21
C ARG A 359 -28.89 -7.86 13.79
N PRO A 360 -29.38 -7.01 14.72
CA PRO A 360 -29.89 -5.68 14.37
C PRO A 360 -28.92 -4.81 13.55
N TRP A 361 -27.61 -4.94 13.78
CA TRP A 361 -26.60 -4.17 13.04
C TRP A 361 -26.44 -4.61 11.58
N GLN A 362 -26.98 -5.76 11.17
CA GLN A 362 -26.91 -6.26 9.79
C GLN A 362 -27.94 -5.57 8.87
N ASP A 363 -28.93 -4.89 9.44
CA ASP A 363 -30.01 -4.24 8.68
C ASP A 363 -29.46 -3.21 7.69
N GLY A 364 -29.88 -3.33 6.43
CA GLY A 364 -29.44 -2.45 5.35
C GLY A 364 -28.05 -2.76 4.77
N LEU A 365 -27.31 -3.72 5.33
CA LEU A 365 -25.98 -4.09 4.85
C LEU A 365 -26.02 -5.26 3.85
N SER A 366 -25.09 -5.22 2.89
CA SER A 366 -24.75 -6.37 2.05
C SER A 366 -23.52 -7.06 2.61
N PHE A 367 -23.35 -8.35 2.35
CA PHE A 367 -22.13 -9.06 2.72
C PHE A 367 -21.52 -9.87 1.59
N ASN A 368 -20.22 -10.11 1.69
CA ASN A 368 -19.47 -11.03 0.84
C ASN A 368 -18.47 -11.84 1.66
N PHE A 369 -18.18 -13.06 1.22
CA PHE A 369 -17.05 -13.84 1.71
C PHE A 369 -15.81 -13.52 0.89
N VAL A 370 -14.69 -13.34 1.58
CA VAL A 370 -13.38 -13.13 0.96
C VAL A 370 -12.54 -14.39 1.09
N ASN A 371 -12.26 -14.99 -0.06
CA ASN A 371 -11.35 -16.11 -0.19
C ASN A 371 -10.15 -15.72 -1.05
N MET A 372 -8.98 -16.25 -0.72
CA MET A 372 -7.79 -16.07 -1.54
C MET A 372 -7.86 -17.07 -2.69
N HIS A 373 -7.72 -16.61 -3.93
CA HIS A 373 -7.68 -17.49 -5.10
C HIS A 373 -6.31 -17.36 -5.74
N LEU A 374 -5.49 -18.41 -5.61
CA LEU A 374 -4.09 -18.41 -6.02
C LEU A 374 -3.87 -19.40 -7.14
N GLN A 375 -3.13 -18.99 -8.16
CA GLN A 375 -2.73 -19.84 -9.27
C GLN A 375 -1.21 -19.73 -9.46
N LEU A 376 -0.57 -20.85 -9.82
CA LEU A 376 0.83 -20.84 -10.24
C LEU A 376 0.96 -20.06 -11.56
N LEU A 377 1.94 -19.16 -11.63
CA LEU A 377 2.26 -18.46 -12.86
C LEU A 377 2.57 -19.46 -14.00
N PRO A 378 2.33 -19.09 -15.27
CA PRO A 378 2.68 -19.93 -16.41
C PRO A 378 4.14 -20.39 -16.36
N GLY A 379 4.36 -21.70 -16.46
CA GLY A 379 5.69 -22.31 -16.43
C GLY A 379 6.30 -22.48 -15.02
N VAL A 380 5.62 -22.05 -13.95
CA VAL A 380 6.09 -22.25 -12.58
C VAL A 380 5.55 -23.57 -12.03
N GLU A 381 6.45 -24.46 -11.60
CA GLU A 381 6.09 -25.77 -11.04
C GLU A 381 5.89 -25.74 -9.51
N LYS A 382 6.43 -24.74 -8.81
CA LYS A 382 6.39 -24.63 -7.35
C LYS A 382 6.44 -23.16 -6.92
N ALA A 383 5.59 -22.82 -5.96
CA ALA A 383 5.55 -21.54 -5.28
C ALA A 383 5.52 -21.77 -3.77
N VAL A 384 6.26 -20.93 -3.04
CA VAL A 384 6.22 -20.89 -1.57
C VAL A 384 5.98 -19.45 -1.15
N VAL A 385 4.90 -19.24 -0.41
CA VAL A 385 4.57 -17.95 0.21
C VAL A 385 4.92 -18.05 1.69
N PRO A 386 5.91 -17.28 2.17
CA PRO A 386 6.23 -17.24 3.59
C PRO A 386 5.06 -16.71 4.41
N TYR A 387 4.95 -17.17 5.66
CA TYR A 387 4.03 -16.59 6.63
C TYR A 387 4.20 -15.07 6.71
N ASN A 388 3.10 -14.37 7.03
CA ASN A 388 3.09 -12.90 7.10
C ASN A 388 3.53 -12.20 5.80
N THR A 389 3.30 -12.83 4.65
CA THR A 389 3.37 -12.16 3.35
C THR A 389 1.97 -11.69 2.95
N PRO A 390 1.77 -10.43 2.52
CA PRO A 390 0.51 -9.99 1.93
C PRO A 390 0.13 -10.88 0.74
N ILE A 391 -1.02 -11.55 0.83
CA ILE A 391 -1.50 -12.45 -0.22
C ILE A 391 -2.64 -11.78 -0.99
N PHE A 392 -3.63 -11.27 -0.28
CA PHE A 392 -4.78 -10.57 -0.86
C PHE A 392 -5.02 -9.26 -0.12
N SER A 393 -5.65 -8.31 -0.80
CA SER A 393 -5.99 -7.02 -0.19
C SER A 393 -7.40 -6.59 -0.58
N VAL A 394 -8.10 -6.01 0.39
CA VAL A 394 -9.44 -5.44 0.23
C VAL A 394 -9.32 -3.92 0.19
N TYR A 395 -9.76 -3.34 -0.93
CA TYR A 395 -9.74 -1.92 -1.19
C TYR A 395 -11.17 -1.38 -1.29
N PRO A 396 -11.57 -0.48 -0.39
CA PRO A 396 -12.81 0.28 -0.57
C PRO A 396 -12.64 1.24 -1.75
N VAL A 397 -13.37 1.00 -2.82
CA VAL A 397 -13.39 1.83 -4.03
C VAL A 397 -14.61 2.74 -4.00
N LEU A 398 -14.42 3.98 -4.49
CA LEU A 398 -15.46 5.01 -4.55
C LEU A 398 -15.99 5.45 -3.18
N ASN A 399 -15.14 5.51 -2.16
CA ASN A 399 -15.56 6.07 -0.86
C ASN A 399 -15.31 7.58 -0.80
N TRP A 400 -16.40 8.36 -0.81
CA TRP A 400 -16.36 9.82 -0.77
C TRP A 400 -16.17 10.39 0.65
N GLN A 401 -16.33 9.58 1.70
CA GLN A 401 -16.50 10.01 3.09
C GLN A 401 -15.52 9.34 4.08
N GLY A 402 -14.59 8.52 3.59
CA GLY A 402 -13.67 7.73 4.41
C GLY A 402 -14.31 6.49 5.04
N PHE A 403 -13.50 5.49 5.39
CA PHE A 403 -13.97 4.22 5.96
C PHE A 403 -13.20 3.83 7.23
N ARG A 404 -13.77 2.87 7.96
CA ARG A 404 -13.05 2.08 8.97
C ARG A 404 -13.48 0.61 8.90
N PHE A 405 -12.55 -0.28 9.20
CA PHE A 405 -12.86 -1.69 9.42
C PHE A 405 -13.17 -1.91 10.90
N ASP A 406 -14.36 -2.44 11.18
CA ASP A 406 -14.83 -2.75 12.52
C ASP A 406 -14.95 -4.26 12.71
N ASP A 407 -14.71 -4.71 13.94
CA ASP A 407 -14.92 -6.10 14.35
C ASP A 407 -16.40 -6.29 14.73
N ALA A 408 -17.08 -7.26 14.10
CA ALA A 408 -18.47 -7.58 14.39
C ALA A 408 -18.74 -7.85 15.88
N ARG A 409 -17.76 -8.43 16.60
CA ARG A 409 -17.88 -8.74 18.04
C ARG A 409 -18.09 -7.50 18.90
N LYS A 410 -17.61 -6.32 18.47
CA LYS A 410 -17.79 -5.07 19.22
C LYS A 410 -19.23 -4.59 19.17
N LEU A 411 -19.90 -4.79 18.03
CA LEU A 411 -21.30 -4.41 17.83
C LEU A 411 -22.27 -5.37 18.54
N GLU A 412 -21.83 -6.60 18.83
CA GLU A 412 -22.58 -7.57 19.62
C GLU A 412 -22.54 -7.29 21.12
N GLN A 413 -21.52 -6.57 21.60
CA GLN A 413 -21.40 -6.19 23.02
C GLN A 413 -22.14 -4.90 23.37
N GLU A 414 -22.51 -4.12 22.35
CA GLU A 414 -23.26 -2.85 22.48
C GLU A 414 -24.79 -3.03 22.46
N LEU A 415 -25.25 -4.28 22.25
CA LEU A 415 -26.64 -4.73 22.31
C LEU A 415 -26.86 -5.56 23.57
#